data_AF-A0A7X8FEL7-F1
#
_entry.id   AF-A0A7X8FEL7-F1
#
_cell.length_a   1.000
_cell.length_b   1.000
_cell.length_c   1.000
_cell.angle_alpha   90.00
_cell.angle_beta   90.00
_cell.angle_gamma   90.00
#
_symmetry.space_group_name_H-M   'P 1'
#
loop_
_entity.id
_entity.type
_entity.pdbx_description
1 polymer ?
#
loop_
_entity_poly.entity_id
_entity_poly.type
_entity_poly.pdbx_seq_one_letter_code
_entity_poly.pdbx_strand_id
1 'polypeptide(L)'
;MKHMKLTILTLIMVLMLSTGAAAAGPEVYLDGQVLYFDVDPVLENNRTLVPLRGIFEAMGAKVEWDQESRTARAVKEDTTVILTVGSTSPIVNGQVQTLDVPAKIVNQRMLAPLRFVSEAFGGTVSWDQAAYRIDIVSKTGSTASPQNQAILSISGEKLKAAMNYSLSDLQG
;
A
#
# COMPACT_ATOMS: atom_id res chain seq x y z
N MET A 1 42.13 -52.56 -9.89
CA MET A 1 41.51 -51.81 -8.78
C MET A 1 42.05 -50.39 -8.70
N LYS A 2 41.76 -49.57 -9.71
CA LYS A 2 41.86 -48.10 -9.71
C LYS A 2 40.57 -47.64 -10.40
N HIS A 3 40.06 -46.45 -10.11
CA HIS A 3 38.80 -45.86 -10.62
C HIS A 3 37.50 -46.06 -9.79
N MET A 4 37.44 -46.94 -8.79
CA MET A 4 36.19 -47.12 -8.01
C MET A 4 35.94 -46.07 -6.90
N LYS A 5 36.86 -45.11 -6.68
CA LYS A 5 36.76 -44.12 -5.60
C LYS A 5 36.42 -42.70 -6.07
N LEU A 6 36.36 -42.44 -7.38
CA LEU A 6 36.17 -41.09 -7.92
C LEU A 6 34.70 -40.77 -8.26
N THR A 7 33.86 -41.77 -8.52
CA THR A 7 32.44 -41.58 -8.85
C THR A 7 31.54 -41.31 -7.64
N ILE A 8 31.97 -41.69 -6.43
CA ILE A 8 31.20 -41.45 -5.19
C ILE A 8 31.39 -40.01 -4.65
N LEU A 9 32.46 -39.32 -5.05
CA LEU A 9 32.73 -37.95 -4.59
C LEU A 9 31.99 -36.88 -5.42
N THR A 10 31.67 -37.16 -6.68
CA THR A 10 30.86 -36.27 -7.54
C THR A 10 29.35 -36.34 -7.27
N LEU A 11 28.86 -37.42 -6.65
CA LEU A 11 27.42 -37.58 -6.38
C LEU A 11 26.94 -36.77 -5.15
N ILE A 12 27.85 -36.35 -4.28
CA ILE A 12 27.53 -35.54 -3.08
C ILE A 12 27.59 -34.03 -3.36
N MET A 13 28.24 -33.60 -4.45
CA MET A 13 28.38 -32.18 -4.80
C MET A 13 27.18 -31.58 -5.56
N VAL A 14 26.20 -32.40 -5.96
CA VAL A 14 25.00 -31.97 -6.69
C VAL A 14 23.77 -31.78 -5.77
N LEU A 15 23.90 -31.98 -4.45
CA LEU A 15 22.77 -31.95 -3.52
C LEU A 15 22.57 -30.61 -2.77
N MET A 16 23.17 -29.50 -3.21
CA MET A 16 23.14 -28.22 -2.46
C MET A 16 22.80 -27.00 -3.32
N LEU A 17 22.07 -27.17 -4.42
CA LEU A 17 21.34 -26.06 -5.04
C LEU A 17 19.84 -26.21 -4.75
N SER A 18 19.49 -26.20 -3.47
CA SER A 18 18.16 -25.76 -3.07
C SER A 18 18.14 -24.24 -3.15
N THR A 19 17.81 -23.70 -4.31
CA THR A 19 17.35 -22.32 -4.40
C THR A 19 16.04 -22.24 -3.62
N GLY A 20 16.12 -21.89 -2.34
CA GLY A 20 14.93 -21.54 -1.56
C GLY A 20 14.31 -20.32 -2.23
N ALA A 21 13.18 -20.51 -2.93
CA ALA A 21 12.34 -19.39 -3.29
C ALA A 21 11.90 -18.75 -1.97
N ALA A 22 12.37 -17.53 -1.70
CA ALA A 22 11.78 -16.74 -0.63
C ALA A 22 10.30 -16.63 -0.95
N ALA A 23 9.45 -17.10 -0.02
CA ALA A 23 8.01 -16.95 -0.17
C ALA A 23 7.75 -15.43 -0.27
N ALA A 24 7.31 -14.97 -1.45
CA ALA A 24 6.93 -13.59 -1.64
C ALA A 24 5.81 -13.25 -0.64
N GLY A 25 5.88 -12.07 -0.03
CA GLY A 25 4.80 -11.57 0.82
C GLY A 25 3.48 -11.47 0.04
N PRO A 26 2.33 -11.35 0.73
CA PRO A 26 1.06 -11.17 0.05
C PRO A 26 1.04 -9.91 -0.82
N GLU A 27 0.37 -9.99 -1.97
CA GLU A 27 0.13 -8.82 -2.80
C GLU A 27 -0.81 -7.85 -2.07
N VAL A 28 -0.54 -6.55 -2.17
CA VAL A 28 -1.38 -5.51 -1.55
C VAL A 28 -2.03 -4.70 -2.66
N TYR A 29 -3.35 -4.59 -2.60
CA TYR A 29 -4.14 -3.76 -3.50
C TYR A 29 -4.72 -2.59 -2.72
N LEU A 30 -4.74 -1.41 -3.35
CA LEU A 30 -5.47 -0.24 -2.90
C LEU A 30 -6.48 0.15 -3.98
N ASP A 31 -7.76 0.15 -3.64
CA ASP A 31 -8.86 0.51 -4.55
C ASP A 31 -8.79 -0.28 -5.89
N GLY A 32 -8.42 -1.56 -5.81
CA GLY A 32 -8.29 -2.46 -6.95
C GLY A 32 -6.98 -2.34 -7.74
N GLN A 33 -6.06 -1.44 -7.35
CA GLN A 33 -4.74 -1.30 -7.97
C GLN A 33 -3.66 -1.97 -7.12
N VAL A 34 -2.79 -2.75 -7.76
CA VAL A 34 -1.65 -3.37 -7.08
C VAL A 34 -0.64 -2.32 -6.63
N LEU A 35 -0.16 -2.42 -5.39
CA LEU A 35 0.90 -1.61 -4.84
C LEU A 35 2.21 -2.38 -4.85
N TYR A 36 3.23 -1.81 -5.49
CA TYR A 36 4.58 -2.32 -5.48
C TYR A 36 5.40 -1.64 -4.41
N PHE A 37 6.16 -2.44 -3.67
CA PHE A 37 7.07 -1.95 -2.65
C PHE A 37 8.50 -2.40 -2.96
N ASP A 38 9.46 -1.61 -2.51
CA ASP A 38 10.89 -1.96 -2.55
C ASP A 38 11.31 -2.84 -1.37
N VAL A 39 10.44 -2.95 -0.35
CA VAL A 39 10.56 -3.89 0.76
C VAL A 39 9.25 -4.64 0.89
N ASP A 40 9.30 -5.96 0.79
CA ASP A 40 8.13 -6.81 0.88
C ASP A 40 7.45 -6.72 2.26
N PRO A 41 6.12 -6.95 2.32
CA PRO A 41 5.44 -7.18 3.58
C PRO A 41 6.08 -8.31 4.40
N VAL A 42 6.18 -8.11 5.71
CA VAL A 42 6.81 -9.07 6.64
C VAL A 42 5.78 -9.61 7.61
N LEU A 43 5.70 -10.94 7.75
CA LEU A 43 4.89 -11.56 8.79
C LEU A 43 5.68 -11.64 10.11
N GLU A 44 5.16 -11.03 11.17
CA GLU A 44 5.74 -11.09 12.51
C GLU A 44 4.64 -11.21 13.55
N ASN A 45 4.77 -12.13 14.51
CA ASN A 45 3.79 -12.35 15.59
C ASN A 45 2.34 -12.45 15.08
N ASN A 46 2.14 -13.15 13.95
CA ASN A 46 0.84 -13.27 13.31
C ASN A 46 0.20 -11.92 12.91
N ARG A 47 1.05 -10.95 12.54
CA ARG A 47 0.68 -9.66 11.96
C ARG A 47 1.51 -9.41 10.71
N THR A 48 0.85 -8.99 9.64
CA THR A 48 1.55 -8.51 8.45
C THR A 48 1.94 -7.06 8.68
N LEU A 49 3.24 -6.81 8.59
CA LEU A 49 3.84 -5.49 8.61
C LEU A 49 4.09 -5.04 7.18
N VAL A 50 3.73 -3.80 6.85
CA VAL A 50 3.80 -3.27 5.49
C VAL A 50 4.54 -1.93 5.47
N PRO A 51 5.18 -1.56 4.34
CA PRO A 51 5.81 -0.26 4.18
C PRO A 51 4.78 0.86 4.34
N LEU A 52 4.87 1.58 5.46
CA LEU A 52 3.88 2.59 5.84
C LEU A 52 3.77 3.70 4.80
N ARG A 53 4.92 4.18 4.30
CA ARG A 53 4.98 5.29 3.35
C ARG A 53 4.24 4.98 2.06
N GLY A 54 4.47 3.80 1.47
CA GLY A 54 3.89 3.45 0.17
C GLY A 54 2.36 3.43 0.20
N ILE A 55 1.78 2.86 1.25
CA ILE A 55 0.32 2.81 1.39
C ILE A 55 -0.24 4.20 1.70
N PHE A 56 0.37 4.95 2.63
CA PHE A 56 -0.09 6.30 2.98
C PHE A 56 -0.04 7.27 1.78
N GLU A 57 1.06 7.27 1.02
CA GLU A 57 1.19 8.12 -0.17
C GLU A 57 0.19 7.69 -1.26
N ALA A 58 -0.03 6.39 -1.45
CA ALA A 58 -1.06 5.89 -2.38
C ALA A 58 -2.48 6.28 -1.95
N MET A 59 -2.74 6.41 -0.64
CA MET A 59 -3.99 6.93 -0.08
C MET A 59 -4.08 8.48 -0.12
N GLY A 60 -3.07 9.16 -0.67
CA GLY A 60 -3.04 10.62 -0.83
C GLY A 60 -2.50 11.39 0.39
N ALA A 61 -1.86 10.72 1.34
CA ALA A 61 -1.21 11.39 2.47
C ALA A 61 0.22 11.84 2.11
N LYS A 62 0.66 12.97 2.65
CA LYS A 62 2.06 13.40 2.62
C LYS A 62 2.80 12.78 3.80
N VAL A 63 3.94 12.11 3.56
CA VAL A 63 4.74 11.47 4.61
C VAL A 63 6.10 12.14 4.77
N GLU A 64 6.34 12.66 5.96
CA GLU A 64 7.60 13.27 6.39
C GLU A 64 8.30 12.37 7.40
N TRP A 65 9.64 12.39 7.37
CA TRP A 65 10.48 11.62 8.28
C TRP A 65 11.33 12.57 9.11
N ASP A 66 11.26 12.42 10.41
CA ASP A 66 12.13 13.09 11.37
C ASP A 66 13.24 12.13 11.82
N GLN A 67 14.47 12.45 11.43
CA GLN A 67 15.64 11.60 11.66
C GLN A 67 16.03 11.54 13.15
N GLU A 68 15.92 12.66 13.86
CA GLU A 68 16.39 12.80 15.25
C GLU A 68 15.52 11.99 16.21
N SER A 69 14.21 12.16 16.11
CA SER A 69 13.22 11.42 16.91
C SER A 69 12.87 10.05 16.32
N ARG A 70 13.34 9.73 15.11
CA ARG A 70 13.00 8.50 14.37
C ARG A 70 11.49 8.34 14.20
N THR A 71 10.84 9.40 13.75
CA THR A 71 9.38 9.51 13.68
C THR A 71 8.91 9.76 12.26
N ALA A 72 7.94 8.97 11.81
CA ALA A 72 7.18 9.25 10.60
C ALA A 72 5.95 10.09 10.96
N ARG A 73 5.76 11.20 10.24
CA ARG A 73 4.57 12.04 10.32
C ARG A 73 3.86 12.01 8.98
N ALA A 74 2.62 11.54 8.96
CA ALA A 74 1.78 11.50 7.77
C ALA A 74 0.57 12.43 7.93
N VAL A 75 0.22 13.17 6.88
CA VAL A 75 -0.91 14.11 6.89
C VAL A 75 -1.76 13.95 5.63
N LYS A 76 -3.07 13.84 5.81
CA LYS A 76 -4.08 13.89 4.75
C LYS A 76 -5.28 14.69 5.24
N GLU A 77 -5.63 15.77 4.55
CA GLU A 77 -6.71 16.68 4.97
C GLU A 77 -6.53 17.08 6.45
N ASP A 78 -7.52 16.86 7.29
CA ASP A 78 -7.51 17.16 8.73
C ASP A 78 -6.91 16.03 9.58
N THR A 79 -6.47 14.93 8.95
CA THR A 79 -5.95 13.76 9.67
C THR A 79 -4.43 13.80 9.73
N THR A 80 -3.89 13.74 10.95
CA THR A 80 -2.45 13.63 11.22
C THR A 80 -2.14 12.33 11.95
N VAL A 81 -1.19 11.59 11.42
CA VAL A 81 -0.67 10.34 12.00
C VAL A 81 0.79 10.53 12.35
N ILE A 82 1.16 10.18 13.58
CA ILE A 82 2.55 10.23 14.08
C ILE A 82 2.90 8.84 14.60
N LEU A 83 4.01 8.29 14.10
CA LEU A 83 4.47 6.97 14.50
C LEU A 83 5.99 6.99 14.66
N THR A 84 6.46 6.58 15.83
CA THR A 84 7.88 6.51 16.17
C THR A 84 8.37 5.07 16.07
N VAL A 85 9.58 4.86 15.57
CA VAL A 85 10.19 3.54 15.48
C VAL A 85 10.30 2.89 16.87
N GLY A 86 9.92 1.62 16.97
CA GLY A 86 9.91 0.85 18.21
C GLY A 86 8.68 1.08 19.08
N SER A 87 7.82 2.06 18.75
CA SER A 87 6.62 2.36 19.52
C SER A 87 5.45 1.45 19.13
N THR A 88 4.68 1.06 20.13
CA THR A 88 3.33 0.45 19.98
C THR A 88 2.22 1.47 20.17
N SER A 89 2.55 2.76 20.31
CA SER A 89 1.61 3.83 20.65
C SER A 89 1.64 4.98 19.63
N PRO A 90 1.14 4.77 18.39
CA PRO A 90 0.96 5.85 17.43
C PRO A 90 -0.04 6.88 17.91
N ILE A 91 0.05 8.08 17.35
CA ILE A 91 -0.90 9.16 17.58
C ILE A 91 -1.67 9.41 16.28
N VAL A 92 -2.99 9.39 16.34
CA VAL A 92 -3.89 9.77 15.24
C VAL A 92 -4.77 10.91 15.74
N ASN A 93 -4.67 12.10 15.12
CA ASN A 93 -5.41 13.31 15.50
C ASN A 93 -5.27 13.66 16.99
N GLY A 94 -4.05 13.52 17.53
CA GLY A 94 -3.75 13.78 18.94
C GLY A 94 -4.18 12.66 19.90
N GLN A 95 -4.85 11.62 19.42
CA GLN A 95 -5.27 10.47 20.23
C GLN A 95 -4.28 9.31 20.10
N VAL A 96 -3.86 8.76 21.23
CA VAL A 96 -2.98 7.57 21.25
C VAL A 96 -3.78 6.33 20.87
N GLN A 97 -3.26 5.58 19.91
CA GLN A 97 -3.75 4.27 19.49
C GLN A 97 -2.80 3.18 20.00
N THR A 98 -3.21 1.91 19.90
CA THR A 98 -2.37 0.76 20.31
C THR A 98 -2.08 -0.15 19.13
N LEU A 99 -0.82 -0.58 19.01
CA LEU A 99 -0.36 -1.61 18.07
C LEU A 99 -0.01 -2.88 18.82
N ASP A 100 -0.37 -4.03 18.22
CA ASP A 100 0.04 -5.35 18.73
C ASP A 100 1.54 -5.62 18.51
N VAL A 101 2.11 -5.02 17.46
CA VAL A 101 3.51 -5.18 17.05
C VAL A 101 4.07 -3.78 16.81
N PRO A 102 5.24 -3.44 17.36
CA PRO A 102 5.82 -2.11 17.21
C PRO A 102 6.17 -1.83 15.75
N ALA A 103 6.12 -0.55 15.38
CA ALA A 103 6.67 -0.13 14.10
C ALA A 103 8.19 -0.32 14.08
N LYS A 104 8.76 -0.74 12.95
CA LYS A 104 10.20 -1.04 12.85
C LYS A 104 10.77 -0.64 11.51
N ILE A 105 12.10 -0.51 11.47
CA ILE A 105 12.81 -0.30 10.22
C ILE A 105 13.32 -1.64 9.69
N VAL A 106 12.96 -2.01 8.47
CA VAL A 106 13.53 -3.12 7.70
C VAL A 106 14.03 -2.56 6.39
N ASN A 107 15.28 -2.83 6.03
CA ASN A 107 15.89 -2.37 4.77
C ASN A 107 15.65 -0.87 4.50
N GLN A 108 15.84 -0.02 5.52
CA GLN A 108 15.62 1.43 5.45
C GLN A 108 14.18 1.88 5.15
N ARG A 109 13.18 0.99 5.31
CA ARG A 109 11.76 1.33 5.24
C ARG A 109 11.11 1.13 6.60
N MET A 110 10.22 2.05 6.96
CA MET A 110 9.41 1.92 8.15
C MET A 110 8.20 1.03 7.85
N LEU A 111 8.13 -0.08 8.58
CA LEU A 111 7.06 -1.04 8.52
C LEU A 111 6.19 -0.92 9.77
N ALA A 112 4.88 -1.06 9.60
CA ALA A 112 3.89 -1.03 10.68
C ALA A 112 2.75 -2.02 10.40
N PRO A 113 1.95 -2.42 11.41
CA PRO A 113 0.85 -3.35 11.21
C PRO A 113 -0.12 -2.87 10.14
N LEU A 114 -0.37 -3.73 9.14
CA LEU A 114 -1.22 -3.43 7.99
C LEU A 114 -2.56 -2.81 8.37
N ARG A 115 -3.23 -3.35 9.39
CA ARG A 115 -4.53 -2.85 9.83
C ARG A 115 -4.46 -1.38 10.23
N PHE A 116 -3.48 -1.03 11.06
CA PHE A 116 -3.26 0.36 11.46
C PHE A 116 -2.98 1.25 10.25
N VAL A 117 -2.08 0.84 9.36
CA VAL A 117 -1.74 1.62 8.15
C VAL A 117 -2.96 1.80 7.23
N SER A 118 -3.85 0.82 7.15
CA SER A 118 -5.05 0.91 6.29
C SER A 118 -6.12 1.82 6.92
N GLU A 119 -6.32 1.70 8.24
CA GLU A 119 -7.42 2.37 8.95
C GLU A 119 -7.08 3.79 9.40
N ALA A 120 -5.79 4.17 9.48
CA ALA A 120 -5.37 5.47 9.99
C ALA A 120 -5.97 6.66 9.22
N PHE A 121 -6.27 6.49 7.92
CA PHE A 121 -6.95 7.48 7.08
C PHE A 121 -8.38 7.04 6.68
N GLY A 122 -8.97 6.14 7.47
CA GLY A 122 -10.35 5.68 7.32
C GLY A 122 -10.58 4.55 6.32
N GLY A 123 -9.52 3.99 5.73
CA GLY A 123 -9.66 2.84 4.85
C GLY A 123 -10.10 1.57 5.59
N THR A 124 -10.56 0.58 4.85
CA THR A 124 -10.88 -0.76 5.36
C THR A 124 -9.97 -1.79 4.71
N VAL A 125 -9.76 -2.91 5.41
CA VAL A 125 -8.87 -3.99 4.94
C VAL A 125 -9.62 -5.32 4.89
N SER A 126 -9.43 -6.06 3.80
CA SER A 126 -9.86 -7.44 3.63
C SER A 126 -8.67 -8.32 3.28
N TRP A 127 -8.76 -9.60 3.67
CA TRP A 127 -7.77 -10.61 3.34
C TRP A 127 -8.42 -11.70 2.50
N ASP A 128 -7.84 -11.97 1.33
CA ASP A 128 -8.17 -13.12 0.51
C ASP A 128 -7.10 -14.19 0.69
N GLN A 129 -7.46 -15.26 1.41
CA GLN A 129 -6.56 -16.37 1.66
C GLN A 129 -6.29 -17.22 0.42
N ALA A 130 -7.26 -17.35 -0.49
CA ALA A 130 -7.12 -18.18 -1.68
C ALA A 130 -6.20 -17.52 -2.71
N ALA A 131 -6.30 -16.20 -2.85
CA ALA A 131 -5.44 -15.39 -3.70
C ALA A 131 -4.14 -14.93 -3.02
N TYR A 132 -3.97 -15.20 -1.72
CA TYR A 132 -2.86 -14.70 -0.89
C TYR A 132 -2.64 -13.18 -1.04
N ARG A 133 -3.74 -12.45 -0.89
CA ARG A 133 -3.86 -11.03 -1.25
C ARG A 133 -4.52 -10.21 -0.13
N ILE A 134 -4.07 -8.97 -0.01
CA ILE A 134 -4.64 -7.93 0.83
C ILE A 134 -5.37 -6.91 -0.04
N ASP A 135 -6.58 -6.57 0.35
CA ASP A 135 -7.38 -5.52 -0.27
C ASP A 135 -7.61 -4.38 0.69
N ILE A 136 -7.14 -3.19 0.33
CA ILE A 136 -7.40 -1.94 1.02
C ILE A 136 -8.41 -1.16 0.19
N VAL A 137 -9.50 -0.73 0.83
CA VAL A 137 -10.48 0.18 0.24
C VAL A 137 -10.36 1.51 0.97
N SER A 138 -9.99 2.58 0.26
CA SER A 138 -9.86 3.90 0.86
C SER A 138 -11.24 4.49 1.20
N LYS A 139 -11.29 5.31 2.25
CA LYS A 139 -12.48 6.13 2.50
C LYS A 139 -12.53 7.20 1.42
N THR A 140 -13.36 6.99 0.40
CA THR A 140 -13.62 8.01 -0.60
C THR A 140 -14.26 9.22 0.08
N GLY A 141 -13.47 10.25 0.37
CA GLY A 141 -13.98 11.61 0.49
C GLY A 141 -14.59 11.98 -0.86
N SER A 142 -15.81 12.51 -0.84
CA SER A 142 -16.56 12.98 -2.01
C SER A 142 -15.65 13.53 -3.13
N THR A 143 -15.60 12.84 -4.29
CA THR A 143 -15.22 13.30 -5.66
C THR A 143 -14.48 12.26 -6.53
N ALA A 144 -14.84 10.97 -6.50
CA ALA A 144 -14.60 10.07 -7.64
C ALA A 144 -15.50 8.83 -7.60
N SER A 145 -16.82 9.02 -7.59
CA SER A 145 -17.72 7.95 -8.04
C SER A 145 -17.60 7.83 -9.57
N PRO A 146 -17.56 6.63 -10.17
CA PRO A 146 -17.62 6.45 -11.63
C PRO A 146 -18.83 7.16 -12.28
N GLN A 147 -19.85 7.50 -11.49
CA GLN A 147 -21.00 8.29 -11.97
C GLN A 147 -20.66 9.75 -12.29
N ASN A 148 -19.57 10.32 -11.74
CA ASN A 148 -19.18 11.71 -12.05
C ASN A 148 -18.32 11.83 -13.32
N GLN A 149 -17.73 10.73 -13.81
CA GLN A 149 -17.11 10.70 -15.14
C GLN A 149 -18.16 10.67 -16.25
N ALA A 150 -19.32 10.07 -16.00
CA ALA A 150 -20.46 10.19 -16.89
C ALA A 150 -20.95 11.65 -16.96
N ILE A 151 -21.05 12.37 -15.83
CA ILE A 151 -21.53 13.76 -15.81
C ILE A 151 -20.57 14.74 -16.54
N LEU A 152 -19.26 14.49 -16.51
CA LEU A 152 -18.28 15.27 -17.28
C LEU A 152 -18.31 14.93 -18.78
N SER A 153 -18.55 13.67 -19.17
CA SER A 153 -18.71 13.31 -20.59
C SER A 153 -20.01 13.85 -21.19
N ILE A 154 -21.15 13.76 -20.48
CA ILE A 154 -22.42 14.35 -20.96
C ILE A 154 -22.41 15.89 -20.95
N SER A 155 -21.73 16.56 -20.01
CA SER A 155 -21.58 18.03 -20.05
C SER A 155 -20.65 18.47 -21.17
N GLY A 156 -19.55 17.75 -21.42
CA GLY A 156 -18.63 18.07 -22.52
C GLY A 156 -19.26 17.98 -23.90
N GLU A 157 -20.18 17.03 -24.12
CA GLU A 157 -20.90 16.88 -25.38
C GLU A 157 -21.99 17.95 -25.57
N LYS A 158 -22.75 18.28 -24.50
CA LYS A 158 -23.79 19.32 -24.55
C LYS A 158 -23.24 20.75 -24.68
N LEU A 159 -22.03 21.03 -24.20
CA LEU A 159 -21.40 22.34 -24.36
C LEU A 159 -20.93 22.57 -25.80
N LYS A 160 -20.47 21.54 -26.53
CA LYS A 160 -20.12 21.67 -27.95
C LYS A 160 -21.34 21.95 -28.83
N ALA A 161 -22.50 21.40 -28.49
CA ALA A 161 -23.75 21.68 -29.21
C ALA A 161 -24.26 23.11 -29.00
N ALA A 162 -23.98 23.74 -27.84
CA ALA A 162 -24.42 25.09 -27.54
C ALA A 162 -23.55 26.20 -28.14
N MET A 163 -22.29 25.90 -28.54
CA MET A 163 -21.40 26.92 -29.14
C MET A 163 -21.60 27.12 -30.64
N ASN A 164 -22.49 26.36 -31.28
CA ASN A 164 -22.76 26.44 -32.72
C ASN A 164 -24.05 27.19 -33.08
N TYR A 165 -24.73 27.80 -32.11
CA TYR A 165 -25.88 28.66 -32.39
C TYR A 165 -25.39 30.07 -32.71
N SER A 166 -25.64 30.49 -33.95
CA SER A 166 -25.40 31.85 -34.40
C SER A 166 -26.57 32.73 -33.94
N LEU A 167 -26.31 34.01 -33.64
CA LEU A 167 -27.34 34.98 -33.24
C LEU A 167 -28.47 35.14 -34.28
N SER A 168 -28.29 34.63 -35.50
CA SER A 168 -29.31 34.52 -36.54
C SER A 168 -30.46 33.57 -36.22
N ASP A 169 -30.25 32.59 -35.33
CA ASP A 169 -31.22 31.52 -35.04
C ASP A 169 -32.24 31.92 -33.96
N LEU A 170 -32.08 33.11 -33.36
CA LEU A 170 -32.94 33.65 -32.29
C LEU A 170 -33.88 34.78 -32.76
N GLN A 171 -33.98 35.02 -34.07
CA GLN A 171 -35.02 35.89 -34.64
C GLN A 171 -35.85 35.11 -35.66
N GLY A 172 -36.83 34.37 -35.14
CA GLY A 172 -37.93 33.77 -35.87
C GLY A 172 -39.19 33.84 -35.01
#